data_AF-A0A3C0UZA0-F1
#
_entry.id   AF-A0A3C0UZA0-F1
#
_cell.length_a   1.000
_cell.length_b   1.000
_cell.length_c   1.000
_cell.angle_alpha   90.00
_cell.angle_beta   90.00
_cell.angle_gamma   90.00
#
_symmetry.space_group_name_H-M   'P 1'
#
loop_
_entity.id
_entity.type
_entity.pdbx_description
1 polymer ?
#
loop_
_entity_poly.entity_id
_entity_poly.type
_entity_poly.pdbx_seq_one_letter_code
_entity_poly.pdbx_strand_id
1 'polypeptide(L)'
;MDLRKKAKNVLFIDIETVSSKASFDQLDERMQEQWERKASNIRNDDHVAPFDLFYRRAAIYAEFGKIICIGVGALYWNTTDEQPRFKVKSLAGDDERALLLEFKELLEKYPQNQLILCAHNGKEFDFPYICRRMLVNGITLPESLQLSGKKPWEI
;
A
#
# COMPACT_ATOMS: atom_id res chain seq x y z
N MET A 1 1.22 4.58 31.79
CA MET A 1 1.80 3.60 30.84
C MET A 1 2.19 4.38 29.58
N ASP A 2 3.46 4.32 29.19
CA ASP A 2 4.16 5.38 28.47
C ASP A 2 3.72 5.55 26.99
N LEU A 3 2.75 6.47 26.76
CA LEU A 3 2.21 6.79 25.44
C LEU A 3 3.32 7.16 24.43
N ARG A 4 4.37 7.84 24.91
CA ARG A 4 5.55 8.23 24.12
C ARG A 4 6.28 7.02 23.55
N LYS A 5 6.44 5.94 24.34
CA LYS A 5 7.09 4.70 23.88
C LYS A 5 6.29 3.96 22.82
N LYS A 6 4.97 4.05 22.81
CA LYS A 6 4.13 3.46 21.76
C LYS A 6 4.09 4.34 20.51
N ALA A 7 3.86 5.63 20.68
CA ALA A 7 3.69 6.58 19.59
C ALA A 7 4.91 6.72 18.68
N LYS A 8 6.14 6.55 19.21
CA LYS A 8 7.37 6.53 18.40
C LYS A 8 7.47 5.35 17.41
N ASN A 9 6.68 4.31 17.63
CA ASN A 9 6.65 3.11 16.79
C ASN A 9 5.38 3.07 15.93
N VAL A 10 4.64 4.19 15.80
CA VAL A 10 3.53 4.30 14.85
C VAL A 10 4.07 4.87 13.54
N LEU A 11 3.86 4.14 12.45
CA LEU A 11 4.09 4.61 11.09
C LEU A 11 2.77 4.90 10.40
N PHE A 12 2.59 6.15 9.99
CA PHE A 12 1.45 6.59 9.19
C PHE A 12 1.77 6.33 7.73
N ILE A 13 0.88 5.62 7.03
CA ILE A 13 1.06 5.19 5.65
C ILE A 13 -0.11 5.69 4.82
N ASP A 14 0.21 6.10 3.61
CA ASP A 14 -0.73 6.43 2.54
C ASP A 14 -0.07 6.04 1.20
N ILE A 15 -0.86 5.50 0.25
CA ILE A 15 -0.35 5.06 -1.05
C ILE A 15 -1.08 5.72 -2.21
N GLU A 16 -0.32 6.05 -3.25
CA GLU A 16 -0.87 6.49 -4.53
C GLU A 16 -0.65 5.43 -5.59
N THR A 17 -1.71 5.14 -6.33
CA THR A 17 -1.74 4.04 -7.30
C THR A 17 -2.19 4.53 -8.66
N VAL A 18 -1.71 3.86 -9.70
CA VAL A 18 -2.14 4.05 -11.09
C VAL A 18 -2.41 2.70 -11.73
N SER A 19 -3.03 2.68 -12.91
CA SER A 19 -3.13 1.45 -13.68
C SER A 19 -1.73 0.92 -14.05
N SER A 20 -1.58 -0.40 -14.08
CA SER A 20 -0.33 -1.07 -14.45
C SER A 20 0.08 -0.80 -15.90
N LYS A 21 -0.91 -0.54 -16.76
CA LYS A 21 -0.77 -0.15 -18.16
C LYS A 21 -1.59 1.09 -18.44
N ALA A 22 -1.22 1.86 -19.48
CA ALA A 22 -1.92 3.09 -19.83
C ALA A 22 -3.33 2.82 -20.36
N SER A 23 -3.54 1.65 -20.96
CA SER A 23 -4.81 1.24 -21.55
C SER A 23 -4.98 -0.29 -21.47
N PHE A 24 -6.22 -0.75 -21.66
CA PHE A 24 -6.58 -2.17 -21.59
C PHE A 24 -5.89 -3.01 -22.67
N ASP A 25 -5.72 -2.47 -23.88
CA ASP A 25 -5.05 -3.13 -25.01
C ASP A 25 -3.55 -3.40 -24.77
N GLN A 26 -2.94 -2.71 -23.81
CA GLN A 26 -1.55 -2.93 -23.41
C GLN A 26 -1.38 -4.03 -22.36
N LEU A 27 -2.48 -4.57 -21.82
CA LEU A 27 -2.44 -5.79 -21.01
C LEU A 27 -2.17 -7.00 -21.90
N ASP A 28 -1.51 -8.02 -21.35
CA ASP A 28 -1.44 -9.32 -22.01
C ASP A 28 -2.84 -9.97 -22.10
N GLU A 29 -3.03 -10.88 -23.06
CA GLU A 29 -4.34 -11.52 -23.32
C GLU A 29 -4.95 -12.17 -22.07
N ARG A 30 -4.11 -12.81 -21.25
CA ARG A 30 -4.55 -13.44 -20.01
C ARG A 30 -5.08 -12.40 -19.01
N MET A 31 -4.40 -11.27 -18.86
CA MET A 31 -4.80 -10.18 -17.99
C MET A 31 -6.01 -9.42 -18.52
N GLN A 32 -6.19 -9.32 -19.84
CA GLN A 32 -7.42 -8.79 -20.45
C GLN A 32 -8.62 -9.64 -20.04
N GLU A 33 -8.54 -10.97 -20.18
CA GLU A 33 -9.60 -11.89 -19.77
C GLU A 33 -9.93 -11.78 -18.27
N GLN A 34 -8.90 -11.67 -17.41
CA GLN A 34 -9.13 -11.47 -15.98
C GLN A 34 -9.78 -10.12 -15.68
N TRP A 35 -9.42 -9.06 -16.40
CA TRP A 35 -10.05 -7.76 -16.24
C TRP A 35 -11.52 -7.80 -16.66
N GLU A 36 -11.88 -8.44 -17.76
CA GLU A 36 -13.27 -8.56 -18.20
C GLU A 36 -14.14 -9.27 -17.15
N ARG A 37 -13.64 -10.38 -16.58
CA ARG A 37 -14.31 -11.09 -15.48
C ARG A 37 -14.42 -10.24 -14.21
N LYS A 38 -13.41 -9.41 -13.92
CA LYS A 38 -13.45 -8.47 -12.80
C LYS A 38 -14.51 -7.39 -13.07
N ALA A 39 -14.45 -6.77 -14.23
CA ALA A 39 -15.29 -5.65 -14.67
C ALA A 39 -16.78 -6.00 -14.67
N SER A 40 -17.14 -7.25 -15.01
CA SER A 40 -18.53 -7.70 -14.96
C SER A 40 -19.13 -7.67 -13.54
N ASN A 41 -18.30 -7.69 -12.51
CA ASN A 41 -18.71 -7.65 -11.10
C ASN A 41 -18.57 -6.25 -10.49
N ILE A 42 -18.01 -5.28 -11.23
CA ILE A 42 -17.91 -3.89 -10.77
C ILE A 42 -19.26 -3.22 -11.01
N ARG A 43 -19.78 -2.53 -10.00
CA ARG A 43 -20.99 -1.72 -10.15
C ARG A 43 -20.77 -0.68 -11.24
N ASN A 44 -21.55 -0.78 -12.31
CA ASN A 44 -21.41 -0.01 -13.52
C ASN A 44 -22.74 0.66 -13.88
N ASP A 45 -23.14 1.61 -13.03
CA ASP A 45 -24.44 2.31 -13.14
C ASP A 45 -24.56 3.06 -14.49
N ASP A 46 -23.43 3.43 -15.09
CA ASP A 46 -23.33 4.16 -16.36
C ASP A 46 -23.21 3.25 -17.60
N HIS A 47 -23.26 1.91 -17.44
CA HIS A 47 -23.07 0.92 -18.52
C HIS A 47 -21.80 1.13 -19.37
N VAL A 48 -20.72 1.61 -18.75
CA VAL A 48 -19.43 1.88 -19.39
C VAL A 48 -18.79 0.58 -19.89
N ALA A 49 -18.23 0.57 -21.10
CA ALA A 49 -17.54 -0.60 -21.63
C ALA A 49 -16.35 -1.01 -20.74
N PRO A 50 -16.00 -2.32 -20.64
CA PRO A 50 -14.87 -2.78 -19.82
C PRO A 50 -13.54 -2.06 -20.11
N PHE A 51 -13.31 -1.71 -21.38
CA PHE A 51 -12.15 -0.93 -21.83
C PHE A 51 -12.05 0.43 -21.11
N ASP A 52 -13.13 1.21 -21.12
CA ASP A 52 -13.18 2.52 -20.47
C ASP A 52 -13.20 2.39 -18.94
N LEU A 53 -13.78 1.31 -18.43
CA LEU A 53 -13.80 1.01 -17.00
C LEU A 53 -12.39 0.72 -16.47
N PHE A 54 -11.50 0.13 -17.29
CA PHE A 54 -10.10 -0.10 -16.94
C PHE A 54 -9.42 1.21 -16.57
N TYR A 55 -9.50 2.21 -17.45
CA TYR A 55 -8.89 3.52 -17.22
C TYR A 55 -9.39 4.18 -15.91
N ARG A 56 -10.67 3.97 -15.57
CA ARG A 56 -11.29 4.58 -14.39
C ARG A 56 -11.04 3.84 -13.07
N ARG A 57 -10.84 2.52 -13.11
CA ARG A 57 -10.94 1.66 -11.92
C ARG A 57 -9.75 0.75 -11.69
N ALA A 58 -8.91 0.49 -12.70
CA ALA A 58 -7.83 -0.49 -12.60
C ALA A 58 -6.86 -0.20 -11.46
N ALA A 59 -6.55 1.08 -11.21
CA ALA A 59 -5.64 1.51 -10.14
C ALA A 59 -6.07 1.01 -8.74
N ILE A 60 -7.37 0.85 -8.50
CA ILE A 60 -7.94 0.41 -7.20
C ILE A 60 -7.69 -1.08 -6.94
N TYR A 61 -7.40 -1.86 -7.98
CA TYR A 61 -7.20 -3.31 -7.88
C TYR A 61 -5.73 -3.66 -8.05
N ALA A 62 -5.12 -4.22 -7.01
CA ALA A 62 -3.69 -4.49 -6.98
C ALA A 62 -3.23 -5.45 -8.09
N GLU A 63 -4.10 -6.27 -8.67
CA GLU A 63 -3.76 -7.12 -9.82
C GLU A 63 -3.55 -6.31 -11.11
N PHE A 64 -4.22 -5.16 -11.22
CA PHE A 64 -4.27 -4.34 -12.44
C PHE A 64 -3.65 -2.95 -12.28
N GLY A 65 -3.29 -2.56 -11.06
CA GLY A 65 -2.60 -1.31 -10.75
C GLY A 65 -1.14 -1.51 -10.36
N LYS A 66 -0.49 -0.39 -10.04
CA LYS A 66 0.84 -0.31 -9.45
C LYS A 66 0.92 0.88 -8.49
N ILE A 67 1.79 0.77 -7.48
CA ILE A 67 2.10 1.86 -6.55
C ILE A 67 3.17 2.77 -7.18
N ILE A 68 2.93 4.08 -7.15
CA ILE A 68 3.88 5.10 -7.63
C ILE A 68 4.40 6.01 -6.52
N CYS A 69 3.71 6.06 -5.39
CA CYS A 69 4.13 6.81 -4.23
C CYS A 69 3.67 6.11 -2.95
N ILE A 70 4.52 6.13 -1.92
CA ILE A 70 4.15 5.79 -0.54
C ILE A 70 4.56 6.96 0.35
N GLY A 71 3.57 7.60 0.97
CA GLY A 71 3.78 8.56 2.04
C GLY A 71 4.01 7.83 3.36
N VAL A 72 5.06 8.20 4.09
CA VAL A 72 5.39 7.64 5.40
C VAL A 72 5.60 8.75 6.42
N GLY A 73 4.79 8.74 7.48
CA GLY A 73 4.88 9.64 8.62
C GLY A 73 5.31 8.93 9.89
N ALA A 74 6.12 9.58 10.74
CA ALA A 74 6.54 9.05 12.02
C ALA A 74 6.66 10.16 13.08
N LEU A 75 6.30 9.84 14.33
CA LEU A 75 6.54 10.71 15.48
C LEU A 75 7.90 10.43 16.10
N TYR A 76 8.64 11.48 16.42
CA TYR A 76 9.90 11.37 17.15
C TYR A 76 10.01 12.46 18.21
N TRP A 77 10.86 12.22 19.21
CA TRP A 77 11.16 13.18 20.26
C TRP A 77 12.67 13.38 20.33
N ASN A 78 13.10 14.63 20.43
CA ASN A 78 14.47 14.93 20.82
C ASN A 78 14.63 14.70 22.33
N THR A 79 15.86 14.47 22.78
CA THR A 79 16.20 14.24 24.19
C THR A 79 15.81 15.42 25.09
N THR A 80 15.68 16.61 24.51
CA THR A 80 15.38 17.88 25.20
C THR A 80 13.93 18.36 25.03
N ASP A 81 13.16 17.79 24.09
CA ASP A 81 11.81 18.28 23.75
C ASP A 81 10.74 17.46 24.48
N GLU A 82 9.80 18.14 25.17
CA GLU A 82 8.59 17.52 25.73
C GLU A 82 7.57 17.15 24.63
N GLN A 83 7.53 17.96 23.56
CA GLN A 83 6.57 17.79 22.46
C GLN A 83 7.13 16.90 21.34
N PRO A 84 6.29 16.06 20.72
CA PRO A 84 6.71 15.29 19.55
C PRO A 84 6.91 16.19 18.33
N ARG A 85 7.79 15.74 17.44
CA ARG A 85 7.92 16.24 16.08
C ARG A 85 7.40 15.19 15.12
N PHE A 86 6.81 15.63 14.02
CA PHE A 86 6.33 14.75 12.95
C PHE A 86 7.31 14.79 11.78
N LYS A 87 7.84 13.64 11.38
CA LYS A 87 8.70 13.49 10.21
C LYS A 87 7.92 12.82 9.10
N VAL A 88 8.01 13.36 7.90
CA VAL A 88 7.39 12.78 6.70
C VAL A 88 8.48 12.43 5.70
N LYS A 89 8.32 11.30 5.01
CA LYS A 89 9.11 10.89 3.87
C LYS A 89 8.16 10.38 2.79
N SER A 90 8.36 10.79 1.55
CA SER A 90 7.66 10.22 0.40
C SER A 90 8.63 9.35 -0.39
N LEU A 91 8.22 8.12 -0.67
CA LEU A 91 8.94 7.18 -1.54
C LEU A 91 8.21 7.18 -2.88
N ALA A 92 8.82 7.66 -3.96
CA ALA A 92 8.17 7.76 -5.26
C ALA A 92 9.14 7.42 -6.39
N GLY A 93 8.63 6.82 -7.46
CA GLY A 93 9.43 6.44 -8.63
C GLY A 93 8.68 5.53 -9.60
N ASP A 94 9.24 5.36 -10.79
CA ASP A 94 8.63 4.57 -11.87
C ASP A 94 8.86 3.06 -11.71
N ASP A 95 9.97 2.67 -11.06
CA ASP A 95 10.28 1.30 -10.70
C ASP A 95 9.60 0.94 -9.37
N GLU A 96 8.39 0.37 -9.47
CA GLU A 96 7.61 -0.08 -8.32
C GLU A 96 8.39 -1.08 -7.44
N ARG A 97 9.21 -1.95 -8.04
CA ARG A 97 9.97 -2.94 -7.27
C ARG A 97 11.02 -2.26 -6.40
N ALA A 98 11.75 -1.29 -6.95
CA ALA A 98 12.71 -0.50 -6.18
C ALA A 98 12.02 0.28 -5.05
N LEU A 99 10.88 0.91 -5.35
CA LEU A 99 10.07 1.64 -4.38
C LEU A 99 9.61 0.73 -3.22
N LEU A 100 9.08 -0.45 -3.53
CA LEU A 100 8.63 -1.42 -2.53
C LEU A 100 9.77 -1.99 -1.69
N LEU A 101 10.95 -2.19 -2.27
CA LEU A 101 12.16 -2.60 -1.53
C LEU A 101 12.60 -1.51 -0.56
N GLU A 102 12.64 -0.24 -0.99
CA GLU A 102 12.99 0.87 -0.10
C GLU A 102 11.97 1.01 1.04
N PHE A 103 10.68 0.82 0.75
CA PHE A 103 9.64 0.80 1.77
C PHE A 103 9.84 -0.34 2.76
N LYS A 104 10.13 -1.56 2.28
CA LYS A 104 10.45 -2.70 3.13
C LYS A 104 11.65 -2.42 4.04
N GLU A 105 12.75 -1.90 3.50
CA GLU A 105 13.92 -1.52 4.29
C GLU A 105 13.61 -0.47 5.35
N LEU A 106 12.68 0.45 5.06
CA LEU A 106 12.21 1.42 6.04
C LEU A 106 11.47 0.73 7.18
N LEU A 107 10.53 -0.18 6.87
CA LEU A 107 9.79 -0.93 7.89
C LEU A 107 10.73 -1.74 8.77
N GLU A 108 11.72 -2.41 8.18
CA GLU A 108 12.68 -3.28 8.89
C GLU A 108 13.64 -2.52 9.83
N LYS A 109 13.74 -1.19 9.71
CA LYS A 109 14.47 -0.34 10.69
C LYS A 109 13.77 -0.23 12.03
N TYR A 110 12.47 -0.53 12.08
CA TYR A 110 11.69 -0.50 13.31
C TYR A 110 11.67 -1.89 13.97
N PRO A 111 11.56 -1.98 15.31
CA PRO A 111 11.32 -3.25 15.99
C PRO A 111 9.96 -3.83 15.55
N GLN A 112 9.96 -4.92 14.79
CA GLN A 112 8.74 -5.45 14.15
C GLN A 112 7.63 -5.82 15.14
N ASN A 113 8.02 -6.27 16.34
CA ASN A 113 7.10 -6.60 17.43
C ASN A 113 6.49 -5.38 18.15
N GLN A 114 6.95 -4.17 17.85
CA GLN A 114 6.45 -2.92 18.44
C GLN A 114 5.91 -1.95 17.40
N LEU A 115 6.19 -2.19 16.12
CA LEU A 115 5.75 -1.36 15.01
C LEU A 115 4.24 -1.50 14.81
N ILE A 116 3.56 -0.36 14.77
CA ILE A 116 2.13 -0.25 14.49
C ILE A 116 1.97 0.52 13.19
N LEU A 117 1.20 -0.02 12.26
CA LEU A 117 0.92 0.63 10.99
C LEU A 117 -0.43 1.35 11.08
N CYS A 118 -0.46 2.62 10.69
CA CYS A 118 -1.66 3.43 10.73
C CYS A 118 -1.93 3.99 9.35
N ALA A 119 -3.13 3.78 8.83
CA ALA A 119 -3.55 4.31 7.54
C ALA A 119 -5.07 4.52 7.56
N HIS A 120 -5.56 5.43 6.73
CA HIS A 120 -7.00 5.64 6.62
C HIS A 120 -7.64 4.47 5.87
N ASN A 121 -8.40 3.63 6.58
CA ASN A 121 -8.94 2.38 6.04
C ASN A 121 -7.87 1.38 5.53
N GLY A 122 -6.64 1.47 6.06
CA GLY A 122 -5.50 0.69 5.55
C GLY A 122 -5.66 -0.82 5.62
N LYS A 123 -6.45 -1.33 6.57
CA LYS A 123 -6.76 -2.75 6.67
C LYS A 123 -7.54 -3.28 5.46
N GLU A 124 -8.41 -2.47 4.89
CA GLU A 124 -9.25 -2.85 3.75
C GLU A 124 -8.61 -2.48 2.40
N PHE A 125 -7.67 -1.52 2.40
CA PHE A 125 -7.03 -1.03 1.18
C PHE A 125 -5.50 -1.07 1.22
N ASP A 126 -4.83 -0.12 1.87
CA ASP A 126 -3.38 0.11 1.75
C ASP A 126 -2.54 -1.14 2.03
N PHE A 127 -2.75 -1.80 3.17
CA PHE A 127 -1.92 -2.94 3.57
C PHE A 127 -2.15 -4.16 2.67
N PRO A 128 -3.39 -4.60 2.40
CA PRO A 128 -3.61 -5.65 1.40
C PRO A 128 -3.07 -5.31 0.01
N TYR A 129 -3.18 -4.05 -0.41
CA TYR A 129 -2.68 -3.60 -1.72
C TYR A 129 -1.16 -3.72 -1.78
N ILE A 130 -0.44 -3.14 -0.81
CA ILE A 130 1.03 -3.25 -0.71
C ILE A 130 1.46 -4.72 -0.67
N CYS A 131 0.82 -5.54 0.15
CA CYS A 131 1.14 -6.97 0.24
C CYS A 131 1.00 -7.69 -1.11
N ARG A 132 -0.11 -7.48 -1.82
CA ARG A 132 -0.32 -8.08 -3.15
C ARG A 132 0.73 -7.57 -4.16
N ARG A 133 1.06 -6.28 -4.15
CA ARG A 133 2.09 -5.72 -5.04
C ARG A 133 3.49 -6.23 -4.72
N MET A 134 3.82 -6.45 -3.45
CA MET A 134 5.06 -7.13 -3.07
C MET A 134 5.11 -8.55 -3.63
N LEU A 135 4.02 -9.32 -3.53
CA LEU A 135 3.95 -10.67 -4.10
C LEU A 135 4.11 -10.66 -5.64
N VAL A 136 3.42 -9.74 -6.33
CA VAL A 136 3.56 -9.57 -7.79
C VAL A 136 5.02 -9.28 -8.18
N ASN A 137 5.74 -8.52 -7.38
CA ASN A 137 7.15 -8.17 -7.60
C ASN A 137 8.15 -9.19 -7.01
N GLY A 138 7.68 -10.32 -6.49
CA GLY A 138 8.52 -11.35 -5.88
C GLY A 138 9.24 -10.92 -4.60
N ILE A 139 8.70 -9.92 -3.90
CA ILE A 139 9.24 -9.38 -2.64
C ILE A 139 8.60 -10.13 -1.47
N THR A 140 9.43 -10.65 -0.56
CA THR A 140 8.96 -11.29 0.67
C THR A 140 8.39 -10.25 1.64
N LEU A 141 7.24 -10.54 2.24
CA LEU A 141 6.56 -9.64 3.16
C LEU A 141 7.33 -9.51 4.49
N PRO A 142 7.60 -8.28 4.98
CA PRO A 142 8.14 -8.09 6.33
C PRO A 142 7.12 -8.55 7.38
N GLU A 143 7.58 -8.91 8.57
CA GLU A 143 6.74 -9.43 9.67
C GLU A 143 5.59 -8.49 10.05
N SER A 144 5.81 -7.17 9.97
CA SER A 144 4.77 -6.16 10.18
C SER A 144 3.59 -6.31 9.21
N LEU A 145 3.84 -6.70 7.97
CA LEU A 145 2.84 -6.90 6.90
C LEU A 145 2.37 -8.36 6.74
N GLN A 146 2.82 -9.29 7.58
CA GLN A 146 2.27 -10.64 7.65
C GLN A 146 0.93 -10.61 8.42
N LEU A 147 -0.12 -10.17 7.75
CA LEU A 147 -1.44 -9.91 8.37
C LEU A 147 -2.23 -11.18 8.71
N SER A 148 -1.87 -12.32 8.12
CA SER A 148 -2.57 -13.58 8.37
C SER A 148 -2.44 -13.99 9.83
N GLY A 149 -3.57 -14.22 10.50
CA GLY A 149 -3.61 -14.62 11.91
C GLY A 149 -3.47 -13.49 12.93
N LYS A 150 -3.21 -12.24 12.50
CA LYS A 150 -3.22 -11.08 13.39
C LYS A 150 -4.65 -10.66 13.72
N LYS A 151 -4.90 -10.32 14.98
CA LYS A 151 -6.18 -9.78 15.44
C LYS A 151 -6.39 -8.37 14.88
N PRO A 152 -7.65 -7.91 14.75
CA PRO A 152 -7.94 -6.58 14.20
C PRO A 152 -7.25 -5.40 14.89
N TRP A 153 -6.85 -5.53 16.15
CA TRP A 153 -6.13 -4.50 16.93
C TRP A 153 -4.60 -4.69 16.96
N GLU A 154 -4.10 -5.75 16.32
CA GLU A 154 -2.66 -6.03 16.13
C GLU A 154 -2.17 -5.58 14.74
N ILE A 155 -3.08 -5.05 13.93
CA ILE A 155 -2.84 -4.45 12.62
C ILE A 155 -2.80 -2.93 12.79
#